data_AF-A0A288Q8J8-F1
#
_entry.id   AF-A0A288Q8J8-F1
#
_cell.length_a   1.000
_cell.length_b   1.000
_cell.length_c   1.000
_cell.angle_alpha   90.00
_cell.angle_beta   90.00
_cell.angle_gamma   90.00
#
_symmetry.space_group_name_H-M   'P 1'
#
loop_
_entity.id
_entity.type
_entity.pdbx_description
1 polymer ?
#
loop_
_entity_poly.entity_id
_entity_poly.type
_entity_poly.pdbx_seq_one_letter_code
_entity_poly.pdbx_strand_id
1 'polypeptide(L)'
;MLVSYQALQAGFNQSVPGALRLTDTSVDTVTVGDALATMTVFKRGDEVTKIIIETVATDEAIHATFYQLFVKGLEGGMHWSSSNYYHAMMATLADHGAHTGVNELGIRAEHVYQAHDRIVVTITR
;
A
#
# COMPACT_ATOMS: atom_id res chain seq x y z
N MET A 1 5.72 -0.75 -18.40
CA MET A 1 4.55 -1.26 -17.66
C MET A 1 4.92 -1.21 -16.20
N LEU A 2 4.08 -0.60 -15.36
CA LEU A 2 4.32 -0.44 -13.91
C LEU A 2 4.22 -1.80 -13.21
N VAL A 3 3.00 -2.31 -13.06
CA VAL A 3 2.69 -3.69 -12.64
C VAL A 3 1.27 -4.02 -13.08
N SER A 4 0.99 -5.27 -13.43
CA SER A 4 -0.40 -5.71 -13.59
C SER A 4 -1.07 -5.97 -12.25
N TYR A 5 -2.39 -5.76 -12.17
CA TYR A 5 -3.18 -6.16 -11.02
C TYR A 5 -3.06 -7.67 -10.78
N GLN A 6 -3.03 -8.46 -11.86
CA GLN A 6 -2.85 -9.90 -11.77
C GLN A 6 -1.47 -10.30 -11.19
N ALA A 7 -0.38 -9.62 -11.59
CA ALA A 7 0.93 -9.86 -10.99
C ALA A 7 0.96 -9.42 -9.52
N LEU A 8 0.29 -8.31 -9.21
CA LEU A 8 0.16 -7.80 -7.85
C LEU A 8 -0.55 -8.80 -6.93
N GLN A 9 -1.67 -9.37 -7.39
CA GLN A 9 -2.41 -10.43 -6.67
C GLN A 9 -1.58 -11.71 -6.52
N ALA A 10 -0.96 -12.18 -7.61
CA ALA A 10 -0.21 -13.44 -7.61
C ALA A 10 1.03 -13.37 -6.71
N GLY A 11 1.70 -12.23 -6.66
CA GLY A 11 2.85 -11.98 -5.80
C GLY A 11 2.50 -11.49 -4.39
N PHE A 12 1.21 -11.40 -4.03
CA PHE A 12 0.81 -10.89 -2.72
C PHE A 12 1.34 -11.79 -1.60
N ASN A 13 1.98 -11.18 -0.59
CA ASN A 13 2.63 -11.89 0.50
C ASN A 13 1.62 -12.68 1.33
N GLN A 14 1.73 -14.01 1.30
CA GLN A 14 0.79 -14.93 1.94
C GLN A 14 0.83 -14.87 3.48
N SER A 15 1.89 -14.31 4.08
CA SER A 15 2.02 -14.13 5.53
C SER A 15 1.11 -13.02 6.07
N VAL A 16 0.60 -12.13 5.21
CA VAL A 16 -0.35 -11.09 5.59
C VAL A 16 -1.75 -11.72 5.72
N PRO A 17 -2.53 -11.35 6.76
CA PRO A 17 -3.88 -11.85 6.97
C PRO A 17 -4.73 -11.85 5.70
N GLY A 18 -5.46 -12.94 5.47
CA GLY A 18 -6.27 -13.14 4.26
C GLY A 18 -7.26 -12.01 3.97
N ALA A 19 -7.76 -11.36 5.02
CA ALA A 19 -8.66 -10.23 4.92
C ALA A 19 -8.03 -8.98 4.26
N LEU A 20 -6.69 -8.85 4.26
CA LEU A 20 -5.95 -7.74 3.63
C LEU A 20 -5.54 -8.03 2.17
N ARG A 21 -5.86 -9.22 1.65
CA ARG A 21 -5.46 -9.62 0.30
C ARG A 21 -6.33 -8.92 -0.74
N LEU A 22 -5.71 -8.64 -1.88
CA LEU A 22 -6.37 -8.09 -3.07
C LEU A 22 -7.40 -9.09 -3.63
N THR A 23 -8.70 -8.79 -3.54
CA THR A 23 -9.75 -9.59 -4.16
C THR A 23 -10.00 -9.16 -5.62
N ASP A 24 -10.84 -9.88 -6.35
CA ASP A 24 -11.15 -9.52 -7.76
C ASP A 24 -11.86 -8.16 -7.89
N THR A 25 -12.49 -7.72 -6.81
CA THR A 25 -13.09 -6.39 -6.69
C THR A 25 -12.03 -5.40 -6.20
N SER A 26 -11.85 -4.29 -6.89
CA SER A 26 -10.78 -3.28 -6.67
C SER A 26 -10.81 -2.54 -5.32
N VAL A 27 -11.66 -2.97 -4.39
CA VAL A 27 -11.87 -2.39 -3.07
C VAL A 27 -11.95 -3.52 -2.05
N ASP A 28 -11.00 -3.55 -1.11
CA ASP A 28 -11.02 -4.47 0.01
C ASP A 28 -11.11 -3.68 1.32
N THR A 29 -12.19 -3.90 2.07
CA THR A 29 -12.38 -3.35 3.43
C THR A 29 -12.01 -4.41 4.44
N VAL A 30 -11.22 -4.02 5.43
CA VAL A 30 -10.58 -4.94 6.38
C VAL A 30 -10.78 -4.43 7.79
N THR A 31 -10.99 -5.37 8.71
CA THR A 31 -11.20 -5.07 10.13
C THR A 31 -10.15 -5.83 10.93
N VAL A 32 -9.43 -5.13 11.81
CA VAL A 32 -8.52 -5.74 12.79
C VAL A 32 -8.83 -5.13 14.15
N GLY A 33 -9.33 -5.94 15.08
CA GLY A 33 -9.89 -5.43 16.34
C GLY A 33 -11.11 -4.54 16.07
N ASP A 34 -11.14 -3.36 16.70
CA ASP A 34 -12.17 -2.33 16.48
C ASP A 34 -11.80 -1.32 15.38
N ALA A 35 -10.62 -1.47 14.77
CA ALA A 35 -10.13 -0.57 13.74
C ALA A 35 -10.46 -1.10 12.33
N LEU A 36 -10.80 -0.16 11.45
CA LEU A 36 -11.15 -0.43 10.06
C LEU A 36 -10.06 0.13 9.16
N ALA A 37 -9.68 -0.63 8.13
CA ALA A 37 -8.75 -0.22 7.11
C ALA A 37 -9.24 -0.66 5.74
N THR A 38 -9.23 0.23 4.75
CA THR A 38 -9.64 -0.07 3.39
C THR A 38 -8.45 0.16 2.47
N MET A 39 -8.22 -0.76 1.54
CA MET A 39 -7.28 -0.57 0.43
C MET A 39 -8.06 -0.54 -0.88
N THR A 40 -7.87 0.54 -1.64
CA THR A 40 -8.44 0.70 -2.98
C THR A 40 -7.34 0.77 -4.01
N VAL A 41 -7.41 -0.07 -5.04
CA VAL A 41 -6.42 -0.11 -6.12
C VAL A 41 -7.03 0.42 -7.42
N PHE A 42 -6.43 1.47 -7.97
CA PHE A 42 -6.83 2.08 -9.23
C PHE A 42 -5.97 1.56 -10.37
N LYS A 43 -6.64 1.13 -11.45
CA LYS A 43 -6.03 0.54 -12.63
C LYS A 43 -6.46 1.22 -13.92
N ARG A 44 -5.57 1.24 -14.91
CA ARG A 44 -5.86 1.60 -16.31
C ARG A 44 -5.71 0.35 -17.15
N GLY A 45 -6.82 -0.28 -17.51
CA GLY A 45 -6.79 -1.66 -17.98
C GLY A 45 -6.36 -2.58 -16.82
N ASP A 46 -5.30 -3.34 -17.01
CA ASP A 46 -4.70 -4.17 -15.96
C ASP A 46 -3.53 -3.48 -15.24
N GLU A 47 -3.05 -2.32 -15.73
CA GLU A 47 -1.92 -1.62 -15.11
C GLU A 47 -2.35 -0.87 -13.84
N VAL A 48 -1.70 -1.16 -12.71
CA VAL A 48 -1.93 -0.46 -11.44
C VAL A 48 -1.22 0.89 -11.45
N THR A 49 -1.95 1.94 -11.08
CA THR A 49 -1.48 3.34 -11.16
C THR A 49 -1.52 4.07 -9.83
N LYS A 50 -2.40 3.65 -8.92
CA LYS A 50 -2.58 4.30 -7.61
C LYS A 50 -3.17 3.31 -6.63
N ILE A 51 -2.72 3.38 -5.38
CA ILE A 51 -3.27 2.64 -4.25
C ILE A 51 -3.65 3.67 -3.18
N ILE A 52 -4.80 3.49 -2.57
CA ILE A 52 -5.27 4.33 -1.48
C ILE A 52 -5.49 3.42 -0.29
N ILE A 53 -4.88 3.77 0.83
CA ILE A 53 -5.06 3.10 2.11
C ILE A 53 -5.71 4.11 3.03
N GLU A 54 -6.91 3.78 3.51
CA GLU A 54 -7.70 4.59 4.42
C GLU A 54 -7.88 3.81 5.71
N THR A 55 -7.51 4.39 6.83
CA THR A 55 -7.63 3.75 8.13
C THR A 55 -8.50 4.60 9.05
N VAL A 56 -9.39 3.95 9.79
CA VAL A 56 -10.21 4.57 10.83
C VAL A 56 -9.79 3.90 12.14
N ALA A 57 -8.79 4.48 12.79
CA ALA A 57 -8.28 4.05 14.08
C ALA A 57 -8.09 5.25 14.99
N THR A 58 -8.28 5.05 16.28
CA THR A 58 -8.04 6.07 17.32
C THR A 58 -6.59 6.10 17.79
N ASP A 59 -5.77 5.13 17.37
CA ASP A 59 -4.39 4.91 17.80
C ASP A 59 -3.45 4.90 16.59
N GLU A 60 -2.43 5.76 16.63
CA GLU A 60 -1.39 5.92 15.60
C GLU A 60 -0.56 4.65 15.40
N ALA A 61 -0.34 3.85 16.45
CA ALA A 61 0.36 2.58 16.34
C ALA A 61 -0.45 1.56 15.52
N ILE A 62 -1.78 1.60 15.61
CA ILE A 62 -2.66 0.76 14.81
C ILE A 62 -2.60 1.20 13.34
N HIS A 63 -2.64 2.52 13.08
CA HIS A 63 -2.46 3.08 11.73
C HIS A 63 -1.15 2.62 11.07
N ALA A 64 -0.04 2.81 11.79
CA ALA A 64 1.28 2.38 11.32
C ALA A 64 1.34 0.88 11.04
N THR A 65 0.70 0.06 11.88
CA THR A 65 0.65 -1.40 11.71
C THR A 65 -0.10 -1.79 10.44
N PHE A 66 -1.28 -1.23 10.19
CA PHE A 66 -2.04 -1.51 8.97
C PHE A 66 -1.28 -1.11 7.72
N TYR A 67 -0.70 0.08 7.72
CA TYR A 67 0.04 0.57 6.57
C TYR A 67 1.24 -0.32 6.23
N GLN A 68 2.00 -0.73 7.25
CA GLN A 68 3.09 -1.68 7.09
C GLN A 68 2.61 -3.04 6.58
N LEU A 69 1.48 -3.55 7.07
CA LEU A 69 0.92 -4.83 6.61
C LEU A 69 0.50 -4.77 5.14
N PHE A 70 -0.14 -3.69 4.68
CA PHE A 70 -0.48 -3.52 3.27
C PHE A 70 0.76 -3.43 2.40
N VAL A 71 1.76 -2.62 2.80
CA VAL A 71 3.03 -2.53 2.09
C VAL A 71 3.71 -3.90 1.97
N LYS A 72 3.83 -4.64 3.08
CA LYS A 72 4.37 -6.02 3.09
C LYS A 72 3.57 -6.97 2.22
N GLY A 73 2.25 -6.80 2.17
CA GLY A 73 1.35 -7.55 1.29
C GLY A 73 1.72 -7.37 -0.18
N LEU A 74 2.04 -6.14 -0.57
CA LEU A 74 2.30 -5.75 -1.95
C LEU A 74 3.75 -5.99 -2.39
N GLU A 75 4.67 -6.30 -1.47
CA GLU A 75 6.11 -6.50 -1.73
C GLU A 75 6.40 -7.47 -2.89
N GLY A 76 5.79 -8.65 -2.89
CA GLY A 76 6.11 -9.69 -3.88
C GLY A 76 5.53 -9.43 -5.27
N GLY A 77 4.37 -8.77 -5.36
CA GLY A 77 3.72 -8.47 -6.63
C GLY A 77 4.37 -7.33 -7.40
N MET A 78 5.03 -6.43 -6.69
CA MET A 78 5.56 -5.17 -7.20
C MET A 78 7.09 -5.04 -7.11
N HIS A 79 7.76 -6.07 -6.59
CA HIS A 79 9.18 -6.01 -6.23
C HIS A 79 9.48 -4.80 -5.31
N TRP A 80 8.58 -4.54 -4.36
CA TRP A 80 8.72 -3.42 -3.40
C TRP A 80 9.60 -3.74 -2.19
N SER A 81 10.28 -4.89 -2.19
CA SER A 81 11.31 -5.25 -1.21
C SER A 81 12.55 -4.34 -1.22
N SER A 82 12.52 -3.23 -1.96
CA SER A 82 13.56 -2.20 -1.97
C SER A 82 13.62 -1.46 -0.63
N SER A 83 14.82 -1.35 -0.06
CA SER A 83 15.07 -0.52 1.13
C SER A 83 14.58 0.92 0.96
N ASN A 84 14.62 1.47 -0.25
CA ASN A 84 14.16 2.84 -0.51
C ASN A 84 12.63 2.98 -0.39
N TYR A 85 11.88 1.95 -0.81
CA TYR A 85 10.43 1.94 -0.64
C TYR A 85 10.06 1.86 0.84
N TYR A 86 10.74 0.97 1.58
CA TYR A 86 10.57 0.86 3.02
C TYR A 86 10.90 2.18 3.75
N HIS A 87 12.01 2.84 3.40
CA HIS A 87 12.39 4.12 4.01
C HIS A 87 11.39 5.24 3.71
N ALA A 88 10.88 5.35 2.48
CA ALA A 88 9.86 6.34 2.12
C ALA A 88 8.56 6.13 2.90
N MET A 89 8.12 4.87 3.04
CA MET A 89 6.98 4.50 3.86
C MET A 89 7.20 4.92 5.34
N MET A 90 8.35 4.56 5.92
CA MET A 90 8.66 4.87 7.32
C MET A 90 8.76 6.38 7.57
N ALA A 91 9.37 7.13 6.64
CA ALA A 91 9.45 8.59 6.72
C ALA A 91 8.06 9.23 6.69
N THR A 92 7.19 8.78 5.76
CA THR A 92 5.80 9.25 5.64
C THR A 92 4.99 9.01 6.91
N LEU A 93 5.18 7.85 7.56
CA LEU A 93 4.54 7.57 8.84
C LEU A 93 5.09 8.43 9.98
N ALA A 94 6.38 8.77 9.96
CA ALA A 94 7.02 9.51 11.04
C ALA A 94 6.74 11.02 11.02
N ASP A 95 6.64 11.62 9.83
CA ASP A 95 6.49 13.07 9.68
C ASP A 95 5.19 13.53 9.01
N HIS A 96 4.33 12.58 8.61
CA HIS A 96 3.09 12.83 7.84
C HIS A 96 3.33 13.66 6.56
N GLY A 97 4.53 13.57 5.99
CA GLY A 97 4.94 14.24 4.77
C GLY A 97 4.71 13.42 3.51
N ALA A 98 5.27 13.89 2.39
CA ALA A 98 5.29 13.17 1.12
C ALA A 98 6.69 12.64 0.85
N HIS A 99 6.83 11.32 0.68
CA HIS A 99 8.12 10.69 0.41
C HIS A 99 8.02 9.72 -0.76
N THR A 100 9.11 9.64 -1.54
CA THR A 100 9.14 8.78 -2.73
C THR A 100 10.15 7.65 -2.54
N GLY A 101 9.70 6.42 -2.76
CA GLY A 101 10.53 5.24 -2.90
C GLY A 101 10.66 4.84 -4.36
N VAL A 102 11.83 4.32 -4.74
CA VAL A 102 12.05 3.75 -6.09
C VAL A 102 12.55 2.31 -5.94
N ASN A 103 11.92 1.38 -6.67
CA ASN A 103 12.36 -0.01 -6.68
C ASN A 103 13.49 -0.26 -7.69
N GLU A 104 14.01 -1.47 -7.71
CA GLU A 104 15.10 -1.89 -8.60
C GLU A 104 14.75 -1.80 -10.10
N LEU A 105 13.46 -1.77 -10.44
CA LEU A 105 12.94 -1.66 -11.81
C LEU A 105 12.75 -0.19 -12.26
N GLY A 106 13.10 0.78 -11.40
CA GLY A 106 12.91 2.21 -11.66
C GLY A 106 11.48 2.70 -11.45
N ILE A 107 10.58 1.87 -10.91
CA ILE A 107 9.21 2.26 -10.61
C ILE A 107 9.21 3.09 -9.34
N ARG A 108 8.58 4.26 -9.41
CA ARG A 108 8.46 5.22 -8.32
C ARG A 108 7.11 5.06 -7.64
N ALA A 109 7.13 5.06 -6.31
CA ALA A 109 5.95 5.14 -5.48
C ALA A 109 6.08 6.35 -4.57
N GLU A 110 5.15 7.29 -4.71
CA GLU A 110 5.05 8.46 -3.82
C GLU A 110 3.98 8.18 -2.77
N HIS A 111 4.37 8.27 -1.51
CA HIS A 111 3.54 8.04 -0.34
C HIS A 111 3.17 9.43 0.21
N VAL A 112 1.88 9.75 0.25
CA VAL A 112 1.39 11.04 0.73
C VAL A 112 0.38 10.80 1.84
N TYR A 113 0.70 11.28 3.04
CA TYR A 113 -0.27 11.32 4.14
C TYR A 113 -1.26 12.48 3.93
N GLN A 114 -2.55 12.18 4.06
CA GLN A 114 -3.66 13.11 3.87
C GLN A 114 -4.57 13.10 5.11
N ALA A 115 -5.46 14.09 5.20
CA ALA A 115 -6.43 14.18 6.30
C ALA A 115 -7.26 12.90 6.46
N HIS A 116 -7.70 12.63 7.70
CA HIS A 116 -8.43 11.42 8.10
C HIS A 116 -7.63 10.13 7.90
N ASP A 117 -6.35 10.14 8.28
CA ASP A 117 -5.47 8.96 8.28
C ASP A 117 -5.45 8.22 6.95
N ARG A 118 -5.48 8.99 5.86
CA ARG A 118 -5.48 8.47 4.50
C ARG A 118 -4.08 8.56 3.95
N ILE A 119 -3.51 7.43 3.52
CA ILE A 119 -2.25 7.41 2.78
C ILE A 119 -2.53 7.07 1.32
N VAL A 120 -2.12 7.98 0.43
CA VAL A 120 -2.19 7.79 -1.01
C VAL A 120 -0.83 7.38 -1.53
N VAL A 121 -0.78 6.24 -2.20
CA VAL A 121 0.42 5.76 -2.89
C VAL A 121 0.22 5.92 -4.40
N THR A 122 0.92 6.87 -4.99
CA THR A 122 0.87 7.12 -6.44
C THR A 122 2.05 6.42 -7.12
N ILE A 123 1.78 5.63 -8.15
CA ILE A 123 2.79 4.80 -8.81
C ILE A 123 3.07 5.37 -10.20
N THR A 124 4.34 5.66 -10.49
CA THR A 124 4.78 6.22 -11.78
C THR A 124 6.08 5.56 -12.24
N ARG A 125 6.42 5.74 -13.52
CA ARG A 125 7.66 5.24 -14.12
C ARG A 125 8.64 6.39 -14.29
#